data_AF-A0A937KYN3-F1
#
_entry.id   AF-A0A937KYN3-F1
#
_cell.length_a   1.000
_cell.length_b   1.000
_cell.length_c   1.000
_cell.angle_alpha   90.00
_cell.angle_beta   90.00
_cell.angle_gamma   90.00
#
_symmetry.space_group_name_H-M   'P 1'
#
loop_
_entity.id
_entity.type
_entity.pdbx_description
1 polymer ?
#
loop_
_entity_poly.entity_id
_entity_poly.type
_entity_poly.pdbx_seq_one_letter_code
_entity_poly.pdbx_strand_id
1 'polypeptide(L)'
;RLADQGSARASAILGMMSRFGEGGPVDLQKAYDFYLEAARAGHPPAQYQVALMLASGEGVEASDKGAAYWFTQAAENGYDKAIDRLTQPLLTEPNDGSPQVQTKPSRRWNLTLPDNFKKALAPVETRPQRLGIKVQLGAMATKDAAIDLWQLIRDELPEIDQDLPVTVSRHSESGQAEIYRLRVGDFGSVVQARGFCRSIENLSRRPCWVVADHAQ
;
A
#
# COMPACT_ATOMS: atom_id res chain seq x y z
N ARG A 1 8.55 22.29 3.69
CA ARG A 1 8.70 20.84 3.92
C ARG A 1 7.52 20.00 3.42
N LEU A 2 6.24 20.34 3.68
CA LEU A 2 5.11 19.63 3.03
C LEU A 2 5.05 19.88 1.51
N ALA A 3 5.30 21.12 1.08
CA ALA A 3 5.38 21.49 -0.34
C ALA A 3 6.48 20.71 -1.09
N ASP A 4 7.67 20.57 -0.47
CA ASP A 4 8.81 19.86 -1.05
C ASP A 4 8.54 18.36 -1.20
N GLN A 5 7.85 17.74 -0.23
CA GLN A 5 7.43 16.33 -0.31
C GLN A 5 6.34 16.09 -1.36
N GLY A 6 5.40 17.03 -1.50
CA GLY A 6 4.36 16.99 -2.54
C GLY A 6 4.95 17.09 -3.94
N SER A 7 5.94 17.98 -4.12
CA SER A 7 6.68 18.12 -5.38
C SER A 7 7.48 16.87 -5.71
N ALA A 8 8.20 16.29 -4.74
CA ALA A 8 8.99 15.08 -4.97
C ALA A 8 8.14 13.87 -5.39
N ARG A 9 6.95 13.71 -4.80
CA ARG A 9 6.02 12.65 -5.18
C ARG A 9 5.47 12.87 -6.59
N ALA A 10 5.14 14.10 -6.97
CA ALA A 10 4.70 14.44 -8.32
C ALA A 10 5.78 14.13 -9.37
N SER A 11 7.04 14.50 -9.11
CA SER A 11 8.15 14.19 -10.01
C SER A 11 8.39 12.67 -10.12
N ALA A 12 8.23 11.91 -9.04
CA ALA A 12 8.30 10.44 -9.11
C ALA A 12 7.18 9.82 -9.98
N ILE A 13 5.97 10.38 -9.95
CA ILE A 13 4.86 9.94 -10.82
C ILE A 13 5.17 10.27 -12.28
N LEU A 14 5.70 11.46 -12.58
CA LEU A 14 6.11 11.83 -13.95
C LEU A 14 7.23 10.91 -14.48
N GLY A 15 8.16 10.51 -13.62
CA GLY A 15 9.18 9.51 -13.94
C GLY A 15 8.59 8.15 -14.30
N MET A 16 7.58 7.70 -13.55
CA MET A 16 6.84 6.46 -13.84
C MET A 16 6.11 6.53 -15.17
N MET A 17 5.36 7.61 -15.39
CA MET A 17 4.61 7.83 -16.63
C MET A 17 5.55 7.84 -17.84
N SER A 18 6.69 8.53 -17.73
CA SER A 18 7.70 8.59 -18.81
C SER A 18 8.36 7.23 -19.08
N ARG A 19 8.54 6.41 -18.04
CA ARG A 19 9.14 5.06 -18.18
C ARG A 19 8.19 4.07 -18.84
N PHE A 20 6.90 4.11 -18.51
CA PHE A 20 5.90 3.15 -19.02
C PHE A 20 5.10 3.68 -20.22
N GLY A 21 5.32 4.93 -20.63
CA GLY A 21 4.59 5.56 -21.72
C GLY A 21 3.14 5.87 -21.38
N GLU A 22 2.82 6.07 -20.10
CA GLU A 22 1.47 6.47 -19.70
C GLU A 22 1.28 7.96 -20.01
N GLY A 23 0.47 8.26 -21.04
CA GLY A 23 0.20 9.64 -21.48
C GLY A 23 1.22 10.22 -22.47
N GLY A 24 2.15 9.41 -23.01
CA GLY A 24 3.13 9.82 -24.02
C GLY A 24 4.05 8.66 -24.45
N PRO A 25 4.99 8.88 -25.39
CA PRO A 25 5.97 7.86 -25.73
C PRO A 25 6.89 7.54 -24.54
N VAL A 26 7.38 6.30 -24.48
CA VAL A 26 8.41 5.89 -23.50
C VAL A 26 9.67 6.72 -23.72
N ASP A 27 10.13 7.38 -22.67
CA ASP A 27 11.37 8.16 -22.64
C ASP A 27 12.12 7.87 -21.33
N LEU A 28 13.09 6.96 -21.43
CA LEU A 28 13.84 6.46 -20.27
C LEU A 28 14.81 7.51 -19.72
N GLN A 29 15.35 8.40 -20.57
CA GLN A 29 16.23 9.48 -20.12
C GLN A 29 15.41 10.51 -19.32
N LYS A 30 14.24 10.88 -19.84
CA LYS A 30 13.32 11.78 -19.13
C LYS A 30 12.77 11.16 -17.85
N ALA A 31 12.49 9.85 -17.85
CA ALA A 31 12.14 9.12 -16.65
C ALA A 31 13.24 9.21 -15.59
N TYR A 32 14.50 9.01 -15.99
CA TYR A 32 15.67 9.15 -15.11
C TYR A 32 15.74 10.54 -14.49
N ASP A 33 15.59 11.60 -15.30
CA ASP A 33 15.69 12.98 -14.82
C ASP A 33 14.62 13.30 -13.76
N PHE A 34 13.37 12.88 -14.00
CA PHE A 34 12.28 13.07 -13.03
C PHE A 34 12.49 12.26 -11.74
N TYR A 35 12.97 11.01 -11.85
CA TYR A 35 13.32 10.23 -10.67
C TYR A 35 14.51 10.84 -9.92
N LEU A 36 15.50 11.39 -10.62
CA LEU A 36 16.65 12.04 -10.00
C LEU A 36 16.27 13.31 -9.25
N GLU A 37 15.35 14.11 -9.79
CA GLU A 37 14.79 15.27 -9.10
C GLU A 37 14.10 14.85 -7.79
N ALA A 38 13.20 13.87 -7.85
CA ALA A 38 12.53 13.34 -6.67
C ALA A 38 13.51 12.71 -5.67
N ALA A 39 14.55 12.03 -6.16
CA ALA A 39 15.57 11.39 -5.33
C ALA A 39 16.41 12.43 -4.57
N ARG A 40 16.76 13.56 -5.21
CA ARG A 40 17.45 14.70 -4.59
C ARG A 40 16.60 15.39 -3.52
N ALA A 41 15.28 15.38 -3.69
CA ALA A 41 14.33 15.87 -2.68
C ALA A 41 14.09 14.88 -1.53
N GLY A 42 14.78 13.73 -1.51
CA GLY A 42 14.71 12.75 -0.42
C GLY A 42 13.58 11.73 -0.55
N HIS A 43 12.95 11.59 -1.73
CA HIS A 43 11.86 10.63 -1.91
C HIS A 43 12.40 9.19 -2.03
N PRO A 44 12.18 8.30 -1.04
CA PRO A 44 12.87 7.01 -0.98
C PRO A 44 12.55 6.07 -2.15
N PRO A 45 11.29 5.96 -2.64
CA PRO A 45 11.00 5.17 -3.84
C PRO A 45 11.71 5.69 -5.09
N ALA A 46 11.94 7.00 -5.21
CA ALA A 46 12.63 7.57 -6.37
C ALA A 46 14.13 7.30 -6.31
N GLN A 47 14.75 7.41 -5.12
CA GLN A 47 16.14 7.02 -4.89
C GLN A 47 16.37 5.54 -5.30
N TYR A 48 15.44 4.66 -4.95
CA TYR A 48 15.49 3.26 -5.39
C TYR A 48 15.38 3.08 -6.90
N GLN A 49 14.50 3.83 -7.59
CA GLN A 49 14.37 3.76 -9.05
C GLN A 49 15.62 4.29 -9.77
N VAL A 50 16.21 5.39 -9.32
CA VAL A 50 17.49 5.90 -9.84
C VAL A 50 18.58 4.84 -9.70
N ALA A 51 18.64 4.17 -8.55
CA ALA A 51 19.60 3.10 -8.30
C ALA A 51 19.43 1.92 -9.26
N LEU A 52 18.19 1.52 -9.55
CA LEU A 52 17.89 0.48 -10.53
C LEU A 52 18.31 0.88 -11.95
N MET A 53 17.98 2.11 -12.38
CA MET A 53 18.32 2.60 -13.72
C MET A 53 19.83 2.69 -13.94
N LEU A 54 20.59 3.13 -12.93
CA LEU A 54 22.05 3.12 -12.96
C LEU A 54 22.63 1.70 -12.92
N ALA A 55 21.99 0.76 -12.24
CA ALA A 55 22.45 -0.64 -12.21
C ALA A 55 22.20 -1.37 -13.55
N SER A 56 21.08 -1.09 -14.21
CA SER A 56 20.70 -1.70 -15.49
C SER A 56 21.26 -0.98 -16.71
N GLY A 57 21.59 0.31 -16.59
CA GLY A 57 21.89 1.19 -17.72
C GLY A 57 20.63 1.57 -18.51
N GLU A 58 19.46 1.57 -17.87
CA GLU A 58 18.19 1.89 -18.52
C GLU A 58 18.02 3.41 -18.59
N GLY A 59 18.11 3.99 -19.80
CA GLY A 59 17.94 5.44 -20.00
C GLY A 59 19.08 6.32 -19.46
N VAL A 60 20.14 5.72 -18.92
CA VAL A 60 21.34 6.40 -18.42
C VAL A 60 22.53 5.45 -18.53
N GLU A 61 23.75 5.99 -18.56
CA GLU A 61 24.95 5.16 -18.49
C GLU A 61 24.98 4.34 -17.20
N ALA A 62 25.25 3.04 -17.34
CA ALA A 62 25.32 2.14 -16.20
C ALA A 62 26.44 2.57 -15.25
N SER A 63 26.11 2.76 -13.98
CA SER A 63 27.05 3.04 -12.93
C SER A 63 26.60 2.32 -11.67
N ASP A 64 27.08 1.11 -11.46
CA ASP A 64 28.33 1.05 -10.74
C ASP A 64 28.18 1.57 -9.27
N LYS A 65 29.14 2.44 -8.95
CA LYS A 65 29.17 3.23 -7.72
C LYS A 65 27.92 4.11 -7.51
N GLY A 66 27.28 4.59 -8.59
CA GLY A 66 26.09 5.44 -8.50
C GLY A 66 24.87 4.68 -7.98
N ALA A 67 24.67 3.45 -8.43
CA ALA A 67 23.59 2.58 -7.98
C ALA A 67 23.73 2.25 -6.49
N ALA A 68 24.94 1.87 -6.06
CA ALA A 68 25.26 1.64 -4.65
C ALA A 68 24.93 2.85 -3.76
N TYR A 69 25.32 4.05 -4.20
CA TYR A 69 25.04 5.28 -3.48
C TYR A 69 23.53 5.50 -3.30
N TRP A 70 22.75 5.42 -4.37
CA TRP A 70 21.31 5.68 -4.32
C TRP A 70 20.52 4.58 -3.60
N PHE A 71 20.93 3.31 -3.70
CA PHE A 71 20.37 2.26 -2.85
C PHE A 71 20.61 2.55 -1.37
N THR A 72 21.82 2.98 -1.01
CA THR A 72 22.15 3.32 0.39
C THR A 72 21.29 4.48 0.88
N GLN A 73 21.14 5.54 0.08
CA GLN A 73 20.26 6.67 0.42
C GLN A 73 18.79 6.27 0.58
N ALA A 74 18.27 5.43 -0.32
CA ALA A 74 16.91 4.90 -0.23
C ALA A 74 16.71 4.10 1.06
N ALA A 75 17.69 3.27 1.38
CA ALA A 75 17.70 2.45 2.57
C ALA A 75 17.75 3.32 3.84
N GLU A 76 18.64 4.32 3.91
CA GLU A 76 18.77 5.26 5.04
C GLU A 76 17.49 6.07 5.29
N ASN A 77 16.73 6.34 4.23
CA ASN A 77 15.42 7.01 4.32
C ASN A 77 14.26 6.04 4.54
N GLY A 78 14.52 4.78 4.93
CA GLY A 78 13.51 3.81 5.36
C GLY A 78 12.82 3.04 4.22
N TYR A 79 13.47 2.91 3.05
CA TYR A 79 12.94 2.08 1.97
C TYR A 79 13.44 0.64 2.06
N ASP A 80 12.63 -0.24 2.65
CA ASP A 80 13.03 -1.63 2.95
C ASP A 80 13.45 -2.44 1.72
N LYS A 81 12.84 -2.20 0.55
CA LYS A 81 13.25 -2.87 -0.69
C LYS A 81 14.69 -2.55 -1.10
N ALA A 82 15.22 -1.39 -0.71
CA ALA A 82 16.61 -1.05 -0.93
C ALA A 82 17.52 -1.83 0.03
N ILE A 83 17.09 -2.03 1.28
CA ILE A 83 17.80 -2.87 2.26
C ILE A 83 17.88 -4.31 1.73
N ASP A 84 16.78 -4.89 1.28
CA ASP A 84 16.75 -6.23 0.68
C ASP A 84 17.73 -6.35 -0.48
N ARG A 85 17.77 -5.34 -1.36
CA ARG A 85 18.65 -5.32 -2.53
C ARG A 85 20.14 -5.18 -2.16
N LEU A 86 20.45 -4.55 -1.03
CA LEU A 86 21.81 -4.39 -0.49
C LEU A 86 22.26 -5.60 0.34
N THR A 87 21.33 -6.28 1.02
CA THR A 87 21.64 -7.25 2.09
C THR A 87 21.35 -8.70 1.75
N GLN A 88 20.51 -9.03 0.75
CA GLN A 88 20.20 -10.44 0.46
C GLN A 88 21.42 -11.22 -0.07
N PRO A 89 21.83 -12.33 0.59
CA PRO A 89 22.57 -13.40 -0.07
C PRO A 89 21.62 -14.22 -0.95
N LEU A 90 22.13 -14.73 -2.09
CA LEU A 90 21.40 -15.62 -3.02
C LEU A 90 20.60 -16.68 -2.25
N LEU A 91 19.27 -16.54 -2.20
CA LEU A 91 18.44 -17.73 -2.26
C LEU A 91 18.53 -18.18 -3.72
N THR A 92 19.28 -19.24 -3.95
CA THR A 92 19.33 -19.93 -5.24
C THR A 92 17.90 -20.19 -5.69
N GLU A 93 17.53 -19.70 -6.88
CA GLU A 93 16.23 -20.01 -7.48
C GLU A 93 16.03 -21.54 -7.47
N PRO A 94 14.84 -22.04 -7.09
CA PRO A 94 14.50 -23.42 -7.37
C PRO A 94 14.61 -23.63 -8.88
N ASN A 95 15.43 -24.58 -9.29
CA ASN A 95 15.57 -25.00 -10.68
C ASN A 95 14.27 -25.69 -11.12
N ASP A 96 13.25 -24.92 -11.50
CA ASP A 96 11.95 -25.41 -11.96
C ASP A 96 11.72 -25.18 -13.46
N GLY A 97 12.77 -25.20 -14.28
CA GLY A 97 12.65 -25.38 -15.74
C GLY A 97 11.84 -24.32 -16.50
N SER A 98 11.43 -23.22 -15.86
CA SER A 98 10.70 -22.14 -16.50
C SER A 98 11.63 -21.33 -17.44
N PRO A 99 11.16 -20.87 -18.62
CA PRO A 99 12.00 -20.12 -19.54
C PRO A 99 12.47 -18.83 -18.89
N GLN A 100 13.78 -18.76 -18.60
CA GLN A 100 14.38 -17.61 -17.97
C GLN A 100 14.27 -16.40 -18.91
N VAL A 101 13.49 -15.41 -18.50
CA VAL A 101 13.58 -14.05 -19.06
C VAL A 101 15.02 -13.62 -18.80
N GLN A 102 15.78 -13.38 -19.88
CA GLN A 102 17.18 -12.94 -19.82
C GLN A 102 17.27 -11.56 -19.17
N THR A 103 17.16 -11.52 -17.85
CA THR A 103 17.57 -10.36 -17.06
C THR A 103 19.06 -10.55 -16.77
N LYS A 104 19.84 -9.58 -17.21
CA LYS A 104 21.30 -9.49 -17.03
C LYS A 104 21.65 -9.82 -15.57
N PRO A 105 22.68 -10.65 -15.28
CA PRO A 105 22.93 -11.19 -13.95
C PRO A 105 22.97 -10.08 -12.90
N SER A 106 22.21 -10.30 -11.83
CA SER A 106 22.06 -9.43 -10.67
C SER A 106 23.44 -9.08 -10.11
N ARG A 107 23.99 -7.93 -10.51
CA ARG A 107 25.28 -7.46 -10.00
C ARG A 107 25.15 -7.23 -8.50
N ARG A 108 25.95 -7.95 -7.72
CA ARG A 108 25.88 -7.99 -6.26
C ARG A 108 26.63 -6.81 -5.67
N TRP A 109 25.92 -5.98 -4.90
CA TRP A 109 26.48 -4.88 -4.12
C TRP A 109 26.70 -5.37 -2.69
N ASN A 110 27.82 -6.04 -2.42
CA ASN A 110 28.15 -6.50 -1.06
C ASN A 110 28.51 -5.29 -0.16
N LEU A 111 27.50 -4.51 0.24
CA LEU A 111 27.64 -3.38 1.15
C LEU A 111 27.24 -3.84 2.55
N THR A 112 28.17 -3.70 3.49
CA THR A 112 27.85 -3.85 4.92
C THR A 112 27.26 -2.53 5.40
N LEU A 113 25.99 -2.54 5.81
CA LEU A 113 25.34 -1.35 6.36
C LEU A 113 25.92 -1.05 7.76
N PRO A 114 26.23 0.22 8.10
CA PRO A 114 26.69 0.61 9.43
C PRO A 114 25.67 0.29 10.54
N ASP A 115 26.14 0.04 11.77
CA ASP A 115 25.26 -0.30 12.91
C ASP A 115 24.28 0.81 13.33
N ASN A 116 24.60 2.07 12.98
CA ASN A 116 23.74 3.24 13.22
C ASN A 116 22.70 3.47 12.10
N PHE A 117 22.59 2.55 11.16
CA PHE A 117 21.61 2.59 10.08
C PHE A 117 20.21 2.62 10.67
N LYS A 118 19.41 3.62 10.28
CA LYS A 118 18.00 3.73 10.66
C LYS A 118 17.22 2.65 9.94
N LYS A 119 17.34 1.40 10.40
CA LYS A 119 16.36 0.37 10.10
C LYS A 119 15.05 0.98 10.56
N ALA A 120 14.13 1.22 9.65
CA ALA A 120 12.78 1.57 10.03
C ALA A 120 12.22 0.34 10.75
N LEU A 121 12.53 0.21 12.03
CA LEU A 121 11.79 -0.58 13.01
C LEU A 121 10.49 0.18 13.32
N ALA A 122 9.81 0.70 12.29
CA ALA A 122 8.39 0.51 12.33
C ALA A 122 8.24 -1.00 12.11
N PRO A 123 7.52 -1.74 12.97
CA PRO A 123 6.92 -2.94 12.44
C PRO A 123 6.29 -2.50 11.12
N VAL A 124 6.61 -3.20 10.02
CA VAL A 124 5.61 -3.30 8.99
C VAL A 124 4.42 -3.80 9.79
N GLU A 125 3.50 -2.90 10.14
CA GLU A 125 2.12 -3.29 10.22
C GLU A 125 1.92 -3.86 8.83
N THR A 126 2.18 -5.16 8.70
CA THR A 126 1.30 -6.00 7.95
C THR A 126 -0.01 -5.68 8.63
N ARG A 127 -0.67 -4.60 8.19
CA ARG A 127 -2.12 -4.58 8.14
C ARG A 127 -2.36 -5.98 7.65
N PRO A 128 -2.94 -6.86 8.50
CA PRO A 128 -3.24 -8.20 8.04
C PRO A 128 -3.86 -7.98 6.66
N GLN A 129 -3.49 -8.77 5.66
CA GLN A 129 -4.27 -8.80 4.43
C GLN A 129 -5.67 -9.23 4.87
N ARG A 130 -6.43 -8.27 5.39
CA ARG A 130 -7.79 -8.36 5.80
C ARG A 130 -8.41 -8.46 4.43
N LEU A 131 -8.65 -9.71 4.03
CA LEU A 131 -9.56 -10.04 2.93
C LEU A 131 -10.67 -9.02 3.05
N GLY A 132 -10.95 -8.21 2.04
CA GLY A 132 -11.88 -7.08 2.10
C GLY A 132 -13.32 -7.54 2.36
N ILE A 133 -13.55 -8.25 3.45
CA ILE A 133 -14.81 -8.80 3.89
C ILE A 133 -15.35 -7.72 4.80
N LYS A 134 -16.43 -7.11 4.33
CA LYS A 134 -17.15 -6.08 5.04
C LYS A 134 -18.47 -6.67 5.51
N VAL A 135 -19.04 -6.06 6.52
CA VAL A 135 -20.36 -6.38 7.02
C VAL A 135 -21.22 -5.13 6.83
N GLN A 136 -22.40 -5.30 6.27
CA GLN A 136 -23.38 -4.25 6.10
C GLN A 136 -24.53 -4.44 7.08
N LEU A 137 -24.85 -3.40 7.83
CA LEU A 137 -26.01 -3.37 8.72
C LEU A 137 -27.25 -2.85 7.99
N GLY A 138 -28.42 -3.21 8.52
CA GLY A 138 -29.75 -2.78 8.08
C GLY A 138 -29.88 -1.28 7.79
N ALA A 139 -30.85 -0.93 6.94
CA ALA A 139 -31.15 0.46 6.59
C ALA A 139 -31.56 1.28 7.82
N MET A 140 -31.11 2.53 7.84
CA MET A 140 -31.38 3.51 8.89
C MET A 140 -31.94 4.79 8.27
N ALA A 141 -32.81 5.47 9.01
CA ALA A 141 -33.48 6.68 8.54
C ALA A 141 -32.54 7.90 8.50
N THR A 142 -31.51 7.93 9.34
CA THR A 142 -30.58 9.07 9.45
C THR A 142 -29.13 8.59 9.53
N LYS A 143 -28.21 9.50 9.20
CA LYS A 143 -26.77 9.29 9.40
C LYS A 143 -26.42 9.13 10.88
N ASP A 144 -27.06 9.91 11.74
CA ASP A 144 -26.80 9.89 13.19
C ASP A 144 -27.18 8.54 13.79
N ALA A 145 -28.30 7.95 13.37
CA ALA A 145 -28.67 6.60 13.78
C ALA A 145 -27.61 5.53 13.41
N ALA A 146 -26.84 5.74 12.34
CA ALA A 146 -25.73 4.87 11.97
C ALA A 146 -24.50 5.05 12.88
N ILE A 147 -24.25 6.28 13.31
CA ILE A 147 -23.16 6.63 14.23
C ILE A 147 -23.49 6.11 15.64
N ASP A 148 -24.71 6.37 16.12
CA ASP A 148 -25.18 5.93 17.43
C ASP A 148 -25.17 4.40 17.53
N LEU A 149 -25.59 3.71 16.46
CA LEU A 149 -25.51 2.26 16.40
C LEU A 149 -24.06 1.77 16.49
N TRP A 150 -23.11 2.45 15.83
CA TRP A 150 -21.70 2.10 15.94
C TRP A 150 -21.15 2.32 17.35
N GLN A 151 -21.52 3.41 18.01
CA GLN A 151 -21.14 3.67 19.40
C GLN A 151 -21.69 2.60 20.34
N LEU A 152 -22.97 2.27 20.23
CA LEU A 152 -23.59 1.20 21.01
C LEU A 152 -22.87 -0.15 20.86
N ILE A 153 -22.47 -0.48 19.62
CA ILE A 153 -21.70 -1.71 19.34
C ILE A 153 -20.36 -1.69 20.05
N ARG A 154 -19.66 -0.54 20.08
CA ARG A 154 -18.36 -0.42 20.74
C ARG A 154 -18.46 -0.53 22.26
N ASP A 155 -19.54 -0.01 22.83
CA ASP A 155 -19.75 -0.02 24.29
C ASP A 155 -20.17 -1.41 24.78
N GLU A 156 -21.06 -2.09 24.05
CA GLU A 156 -21.64 -3.37 24.46
C GLU A 156 -20.81 -4.60 24.03
N LEU A 157 -19.93 -4.45 23.03
CA LEU A 157 -19.11 -5.55 22.49
C LEU A 157 -17.62 -5.17 22.48
N PRO A 158 -16.97 -5.03 23.66
CA PRO A 158 -15.57 -4.63 23.77
C PRO A 158 -14.57 -5.68 23.25
N GLU A 159 -15.02 -6.93 23.07
CA GLU A 159 -14.22 -8.01 22.49
C GLU A 159 -14.03 -7.87 20.96
N ILE A 160 -14.82 -6.98 20.33
CA ILE A 160 -14.70 -6.71 18.90
C ILE A 160 -13.60 -5.66 18.70
N ASP A 161 -12.73 -5.92 17.72
CA ASP A 161 -11.67 -5.00 17.29
C ASP A 161 -12.25 -3.58 17.04
N GLN A 162 -11.89 -2.63 17.92
CA GLN A 162 -12.41 -1.26 17.86
C GLN A 162 -11.79 -0.46 16.71
N ASP A 163 -10.75 -0.99 16.08
CA ASP A 163 -10.05 -0.37 14.95
C ASP A 163 -10.62 -0.82 13.60
N LEU A 164 -11.77 -1.50 13.59
CA LEU A 164 -12.46 -1.86 12.35
C LEU A 164 -12.87 -0.59 11.58
N PRO A 165 -12.47 -0.43 10.31
CA PRO A 165 -12.88 0.71 9.51
C PRO A 165 -14.39 0.70 9.29
N VAL A 166 -14.99 1.87 9.46
CA VAL A 166 -16.44 2.07 9.31
C VAL A 166 -16.72 3.09 8.22
N THR A 167 -17.71 2.78 7.38
CA THR A 167 -18.19 3.68 6.34
C THR A 167 -19.71 3.76 6.38
N VAL A 168 -20.25 4.98 6.38
CA VAL A 168 -21.69 5.21 6.25
C VAL A 168 -21.98 5.60 4.81
N SER A 169 -22.72 4.75 4.08
CA SER A 169 -23.17 5.05 2.72
C SER A 169 -24.61 5.56 2.73
N ARG A 170 -24.87 6.64 2.00
CA ARG A 170 -26.20 7.19 1.74
C ARG A 170 -26.73 6.64 0.43
N HIS A 171 -27.93 6.05 0.45
CA HIS A 171 -28.68 5.68 -0.75
C HIS A 171 -29.95 6.53 -0.82
N SER A 172 -30.15 7.18 -1.95
CA SER A 172 -31.35 7.96 -2.26
C SER A 172 -31.79 7.58 -3.67
N GLU A 173 -33.04 7.13 -3.82
CA GLU A 173 -33.64 6.79 -5.10
C GLU A 173 -34.87 7.69 -5.31
N SER A 174 -35.13 8.16 -6.53
CA SER A 174 -36.21 9.11 -6.82
C SER A 174 -37.57 8.54 -6.39
N GLY A 175 -38.20 9.19 -5.40
CA GLY A 175 -39.49 8.79 -4.85
C GLY A 175 -39.45 7.87 -3.63
N GLN A 176 -38.26 7.52 -3.13
CA GLN A 176 -38.08 6.74 -1.90
C GLN A 176 -37.46 7.59 -0.77
N ALA A 177 -37.69 7.18 0.48
CA ALA A 177 -37.04 7.78 1.63
C ALA A 177 -35.52 7.54 1.58
N GLU A 178 -34.73 8.54 1.98
CA GLU A 178 -33.29 8.38 2.11
C GLU A 178 -32.97 7.27 3.12
N ILE A 179 -32.08 6.35 2.75
CA ILE A 179 -31.62 5.29 3.64
C ILE A 179 -30.11 5.35 3.81
N TYR A 180 -29.68 5.18 5.05
CA TYR A 180 -28.28 5.12 5.45
C TYR A 180 -27.93 3.67 5.79
N ARG A 181 -26.77 3.21 5.32
CA ARG A 181 -26.24 1.87 5.62
C ARG A 181 -24.86 1.99 6.24
N LEU A 182 -24.65 1.27 7.34
CA LEU A 182 -23.34 1.16 7.99
C LEU A 182 -22.61 -0.03 7.40
N ARG A 183 -21.39 0.18 6.91
CA ARG A 183 -20.45 -0.88 6.58
C ARG A 183 -19.32 -0.89 7.59
N VAL A 184 -19.10 -2.03 8.22
CA VAL A 184 -18.02 -2.28 9.18
C VAL A 184 -17.09 -3.29 8.54
N GLY A 185 -15.80 -2.97 8.44
CA GLY A 185 -14.95 -3.58 7.42
C GLY A 185 -13.68 -4.25 7.90
N ASP A 186 -13.09 -4.97 6.95
CA ASP A 186 -11.77 -5.59 6.97
C ASP A 186 -11.66 -6.74 7.98
N PHE A 187 -12.61 -7.69 7.94
CA PHE A 187 -12.52 -8.93 8.69
C PHE A 187 -11.51 -9.89 8.05
N GLY A 188 -10.70 -10.57 8.87
CA GLY A 188 -9.70 -11.53 8.39
C GLY A 188 -10.29 -12.86 7.88
N SER A 189 -11.58 -13.13 8.12
CA SER A 189 -12.26 -14.32 7.59
C SER A 189 -13.78 -14.14 7.53
N VAL A 190 -14.45 -14.92 6.67
CA VAL A 190 -15.92 -14.98 6.60
C VAL A 190 -16.53 -15.46 7.92
N VAL A 191 -15.81 -16.31 8.66
CA VAL A 191 -16.26 -16.82 9.97
C VAL A 191 -16.31 -15.69 10.99
N GLN A 192 -15.28 -14.84 11.05
CA GLN A 192 -15.27 -13.64 11.90
C GLN A 192 -16.41 -12.68 11.54
N ALA A 193 -16.59 -12.39 10.25
CA ALA A 193 -17.67 -11.51 9.78
C ALA A 193 -19.08 -12.05 10.14
N ARG A 194 -19.30 -13.37 10.02
CA ARG A 194 -20.56 -14.02 10.45
C ARG A 194 -20.74 -14.02 11.97
N GLY A 195 -19.66 -14.14 12.74
CA GLY A 195 -19.69 -14.03 14.20
C GLY A 195 -20.06 -12.62 14.65
N PHE A 196 -19.46 -11.61 14.00
CA PHE A 196 -19.82 -10.21 14.17
C PHE A 196 -21.31 -10.00 13.87
N CYS A 197 -21.81 -10.45 12.71
CA CYS A 197 -23.22 -10.29 12.36
C CYS A 197 -24.18 -10.89 13.38
N ARG A 198 -23.92 -12.12 13.87
CA ARG A 198 -24.76 -12.73 14.91
C ARG A 198 -24.80 -11.90 16.20
N SER A 199 -23.68 -11.30 16.58
CA SER A 199 -23.59 -10.44 17.75
C SER A 199 -24.41 -9.16 17.56
N ILE A 200 -24.34 -8.55 16.38
CA ILE A 200 -25.13 -7.36 16.04
C ILE A 200 -26.63 -7.65 15.93
N GLU A 201 -27.00 -8.78 15.33
CA GLU A 201 -28.41 -9.20 15.23
C GLU A 201 -29.02 -9.42 16.61
N ASN A 202 -28.27 -10.01 17.54
CA ASN A 202 -28.69 -10.17 18.92
C ASN A 202 -28.82 -8.83 19.67
N LEU A 203 -27.85 -7.93 19.50
CA LEU A 203 -27.80 -6.65 20.20
C LEU A 203 -28.85 -5.66 19.68
N SER A 204 -28.88 -5.46 18.36
CA SER A 204 -29.63 -4.37 17.73
C SER A 204 -30.96 -4.81 17.14
N ARG A 205 -31.23 -6.13 17.06
CA ARG A 205 -32.37 -6.71 16.33
C ARG A 205 -32.43 -6.31 14.84
N ARG A 206 -31.33 -5.78 14.30
CA ARG A 206 -31.24 -5.35 12.90
C ARG A 206 -30.62 -6.45 12.05
N PRO A 207 -31.07 -6.60 10.79
CA PRO A 207 -30.48 -7.56 9.88
C PRO A 207 -29.03 -7.16 9.55
N CYS A 208 -28.18 -8.17 9.42
CA CYS A 208 -26.76 -7.99 9.14
C CYS A 208 -26.33 -8.92 7.99
N TRP A 209 -25.58 -8.38 7.02
CA TRP A 209 -25.11 -9.14 5.87
C TRP A 209 -23.60 -9.06 5.72
N VAL A 210 -22.97 -10.21 5.49
CA VAL A 210 -21.56 -10.25 5.08
C VAL A 210 -21.48 -9.92 3.59
N VAL A 211 -20.69 -8.91 3.24
CA VAL A 211 -20.48 -8.41 1.88
C VAL A 211 -18.98 -8.56 1.55
N ALA A 212 -18.65 -9.34 0.52
CA ALA A 212 -17.30 -9.32 -0.02
C ALA A 212 -17.11 -8.03 -0.83
N ASP A 213 -15.99 -7.34 -0.66
CA ASP A 213 -15.61 -6.17 -1.47
C ASP A 213 -15.31 -6.64 -2.90
N HIS A 214 -16.37 -6.84 -3.69
CA HIS A 214 -16.27 -6.74 -5.14
C HIS A 214 -16.28 -5.25 -5.43
N ALA A 215 -15.10 -4.68 -5.57
CA ALA A 215 -14.94 -3.42 -6.27
C ALA A 215 -15.60 -3.58 -7.66
N GLN A 216 -16.78 -3.00 -7.82
CA GLN A 216 -17.43 -2.65 -9.08
C GLN A 216 -18.00 -1.25 -8.92
#